data_AF-A0A812M4T0-F1
#
_entry.id   AF-A0A812M4T0-F1
#
_cell.length_a   1.000
_cell.length_b   1.000
_cell.length_c   1.000
_cell.angle_alpha   90.00
_cell.angle_beta   90.00
_cell.angle_gamma   90.00
#
_symmetry.space_group_name_H-M   'P 1'
#
loop_
_entity.id
_entity.type
_entity.pdbx_description
1 polymer ?
#
loop_
_entity_poly.entity_id
_entity_poly.type
_entity_poly.pdbx_seq_one_letter_code
_entity_poly.pdbx_strand_id
1 'polypeptide(L)'
;MVPPTRLAVTLLFQSSDKIREAKEAQRLAIEKDGQKVSDKLVYLKQYVGNACGTIACLHSMANNAEALGLSAESPVGKFLDTIKGKSPQDAGLALVDATDLHSASEASAQGGQTSAPQADADVDAHFICFVEKDGELFELDGNKAFPINHGPTGGDLLGAACKTIK
;
A
#
# COMPACT_ATOMS: atom_id res chain seq x y z
N MET A 1 2.76 -15.46 17.82
CA MET A 1 1.32 -15.12 17.72
C MET A 1 1.19 -13.65 17.38
N VAL A 2 0.21 -13.26 16.56
CA VAL A 2 -0.02 -11.84 16.19
C VAL A 2 -0.97 -11.20 17.22
N PRO A 3 -0.64 -10.03 17.81
CA PRO A 3 -1.53 -9.30 18.72
C PRO A 3 -2.94 -9.07 18.14
N PRO A 4 -3.99 -8.92 18.98
CA PRO A 4 -5.38 -8.92 18.51
C PRO A 4 -5.76 -7.70 17.67
N THR A 5 -5.30 -6.50 18.03
CA THR A 5 -5.56 -5.27 17.26
C THR A 5 -4.65 -5.22 16.05
N ARG A 6 -5.24 -5.19 14.85
CA ARG A 6 -4.53 -5.24 13.56
C ARG A 6 -5.19 -4.26 12.61
N LEU A 7 -4.42 -3.28 12.15
CA LEU A 7 -4.92 -2.18 11.32
C LEU A 7 -4.53 -2.33 9.84
N ALA A 8 -3.46 -3.10 9.58
CA ALA A 8 -3.00 -3.41 8.23
C ALA A 8 -2.24 -4.74 8.20
N VAL A 9 -2.14 -5.34 7.02
CA VAL A 9 -1.24 -6.46 6.73
C VAL A 9 -0.39 -6.09 5.52
N THR A 10 0.92 -6.06 5.68
CA THR A 10 1.85 -5.84 4.56
C THR A 10 2.38 -7.20 4.09
N LEU A 11 2.28 -7.46 2.80
CA LEU A 11 2.76 -8.69 2.17
C LEU A 11 3.95 -8.38 1.27
N LEU A 12 5.03 -9.16 1.43
CA LEU A 12 6.12 -9.27 0.47
C LEU A 12 5.94 -10.56 -0.34
N PHE A 13 5.95 -10.48 -1.66
CA PHE A 13 5.90 -11.65 -2.53
C PHE A 13 6.82 -11.48 -3.73
N GLN A 14 7.23 -12.59 -4.35
CA GLN A 14 7.98 -12.57 -5.60
C GLN A 14 7.03 -12.45 -6.79
N SER A 15 7.32 -11.53 -7.68
CA SER A 15 6.63 -11.40 -8.95
C SER A 15 6.81 -12.68 -9.78
N SER A 16 5.78 -13.04 -10.53
CA SER A 16 5.83 -14.17 -11.47
C SER A 16 4.86 -13.93 -12.62
N ASP A 17 5.04 -14.65 -13.73
CA ASP A 17 4.13 -14.58 -14.88
C ASP A 17 2.68 -14.90 -14.49
N LYS A 18 2.48 -15.90 -13.62
CA LYS A 18 1.14 -16.25 -13.12
C LYS A 18 0.48 -15.11 -12.36
N ILE A 19 1.24 -14.40 -11.52
CA ILE A 19 0.72 -13.23 -10.78
C ILE A 19 0.42 -12.08 -11.74
N ARG A 20 1.27 -11.87 -12.74
CA ARG A 20 1.06 -10.84 -13.78
C ARG A 20 -0.20 -11.11 -14.59
N GLU A 21 -0.41 -12.34 -15.03
CA GLU A 21 -1.62 -12.78 -15.74
C GLU A 21 -2.88 -12.63 -14.86
N ALA A 22 -2.81 -13.05 -13.59
CA ALA A 22 -3.93 -12.91 -12.66
C ALA A 22 -4.27 -11.43 -12.41
N LYS A 23 -3.26 -10.57 -12.26
CA LYS A 23 -3.42 -9.12 -12.12
C LYS A 23 -4.08 -8.50 -13.36
N GLU A 24 -3.67 -8.92 -14.55
CA GLU A 24 -4.25 -8.48 -15.82
C GLU A 24 -5.73 -8.88 -15.92
N ALA A 25 -6.04 -10.15 -15.69
CA ALA A 25 -7.40 -10.67 -15.72
C ALA A 25 -8.31 -9.97 -14.69
N GLN A 26 -7.81 -9.75 -13.47
CA GLN A 26 -8.52 -9.01 -12.43
C GLN A 26 -8.80 -7.57 -12.84
N ARG A 27 -7.84 -6.88 -13.48
CA ARG A 27 -8.06 -5.52 -13.99
C ARG A 27 -9.19 -5.50 -15.02
N LEU A 28 -9.12 -6.38 -16.03
CA LEU A 28 -10.12 -6.43 -17.09
C LEU A 28 -11.53 -6.74 -16.57
N ALA A 29 -11.64 -7.64 -15.59
CA ALA A 29 -12.92 -7.95 -14.95
C ALA A 29 -13.49 -6.71 -14.23
N ILE A 30 -12.68 -5.99 -13.46
CA ILE A 30 -13.12 -4.80 -12.73
C ILE A 30 -13.42 -3.62 -13.67
N GLU A 31 -12.65 -3.42 -14.74
CA GLU A 31 -12.94 -2.38 -15.74
C GLU A 31 -14.28 -2.61 -16.44
N LYS A 32 -14.65 -3.88 -16.63
CA LYS A 32 -15.92 -4.28 -17.24
C LYS A 32 -17.10 -4.20 -16.27
N ASP A 33 -16.95 -4.82 -15.09
CA ASP A 33 -18.06 -5.08 -14.17
C ASP A 33 -18.16 -4.02 -13.05
N GLY A 34 -17.10 -3.22 -12.87
CA GLY A 34 -16.95 -2.25 -11.79
C GLY A 34 -16.56 -2.90 -10.45
N GLN A 35 -16.26 -2.06 -9.48
CA GLN A 35 -16.13 -2.45 -8.07
C GLN A 35 -16.55 -1.29 -7.17
N LYS A 36 -16.89 -1.59 -5.92
CA LYS A 36 -17.10 -0.58 -4.90
C LYS A 36 -15.76 -0.16 -4.30
N VAL A 37 -15.51 1.14 -4.19
CA VAL A 37 -14.34 1.69 -3.50
C VAL A 37 -14.83 2.78 -2.55
N SER A 38 -14.29 2.84 -1.34
CA SER A 38 -14.61 3.90 -0.38
C SER A 38 -13.96 5.22 -0.81
N ASP A 39 -14.72 6.32 -0.78
CA ASP A 39 -14.19 7.67 -1.01
C ASP A 39 -13.19 8.13 0.07
N LYS A 40 -13.14 7.43 1.21
CA LYS A 40 -12.19 7.69 2.30
C LYS A 40 -10.89 6.90 2.15
N LEU A 41 -10.80 6.02 1.15
CA LEU A 41 -9.64 5.18 0.92
C LEU A 41 -8.52 6.03 0.31
N VAL A 42 -7.36 6.05 0.96
CA VAL A 42 -6.18 6.71 0.43
C VAL A 42 -5.38 5.70 -0.38
N TYR A 43 -5.24 5.96 -1.67
CA TYR A 43 -4.49 5.12 -2.61
C TYR A 43 -3.48 5.95 -3.38
N LEU A 44 -2.27 5.40 -3.53
CA LEU A 44 -1.13 6.04 -4.17
C LEU A 44 -0.59 5.13 -5.26
N LYS A 45 -0.38 5.68 -6.45
CA LYS A 45 0.32 5.01 -7.53
C LYS A 45 1.83 5.04 -7.29
N GLN A 46 2.50 3.94 -7.67
CA GLN A 46 3.95 3.86 -7.65
C GLN A 46 4.53 4.37 -8.97
N TYR A 47 5.42 5.36 -8.88
CA TYR A 47 6.20 5.87 -10.01
C TYR A 47 7.71 5.78 -9.77
N VAL A 48 8.12 5.73 -8.50
CA VAL A 48 9.53 5.62 -8.11
C VAL A 48 9.90 4.14 -8.00
N GLY A 49 11.00 3.75 -8.66
CA GLY A 49 11.55 2.40 -8.57
C GLY A 49 11.95 2.08 -7.13
N ASN A 50 11.76 0.83 -6.70
CA ASN A 50 12.09 0.34 -5.36
C ASN A 50 11.39 1.08 -4.19
N ALA A 51 10.34 1.87 -4.44
CA ALA A 51 9.55 2.56 -3.42
C ALA A 51 8.34 1.76 -2.92
N CYS A 52 8.17 0.49 -3.33
CA CYS A 52 7.00 -0.32 -2.95
C CYS A 52 6.86 -0.48 -1.43
N GLY A 53 7.97 -0.60 -0.70
CA GLY A 53 7.97 -0.64 0.76
C GLY A 53 7.43 0.64 1.40
N THR A 54 7.93 1.80 0.95
CA THR A 54 7.45 3.12 1.42
C THR A 54 5.99 3.33 1.09
N ILE A 55 5.56 2.96 -0.12
CA ILE A 55 4.16 3.07 -0.54
C ILE A 55 3.26 2.17 0.30
N ALA A 56 3.64 0.91 0.54
CA ALA A 56 2.86 0.00 1.39
C ALA A 56 2.77 0.51 2.84
N CYS A 57 3.84 1.09 3.39
CA CYS A 57 3.83 1.75 4.69
C CYS A 57 2.89 2.97 4.72
N LEU A 58 2.94 3.82 3.69
CA LEU A 58 2.05 4.97 3.56
C LEU A 58 0.59 4.54 3.42
N HIS A 59 0.29 3.52 2.61
CA HIS A 59 -1.05 2.95 2.51
C HIS A 59 -1.58 2.45 3.86
N SER A 60 -0.73 1.75 4.64
CA SER A 60 -1.07 1.30 5.99
C SER A 60 -1.38 2.47 6.93
N MET A 61 -0.48 3.46 7.01
CA MET A 61 -0.61 4.59 7.93
C MET A 61 -1.74 5.54 7.53
N ALA A 62 -1.86 5.88 6.25
CA ALA A 62 -2.84 6.82 5.74
C ALA A 62 -4.27 6.35 6.00
N ASN A 63 -4.55 5.07 5.75
CA ASN A 63 -5.89 4.53 5.90
C ASN A 63 -6.29 4.30 7.37
N ASN A 64 -5.31 4.36 8.28
CA ASN A 64 -5.47 4.16 9.73
C ASN A 64 -5.00 5.36 10.58
N ALA A 65 -4.86 6.55 9.98
CA ALA A 65 -4.23 7.71 10.63
C ALA A 65 -4.89 8.10 11.96
N GLU A 66 -6.22 8.03 12.03
CA GLU A 66 -7.00 8.30 13.25
C GLU A 66 -6.73 7.26 14.35
N ALA A 67 -6.78 5.98 14.02
CA ALA A 67 -6.53 4.89 14.96
C ALA A 67 -5.08 4.88 15.48
N LEU A 68 -4.14 5.41 14.68
CA LEU A 68 -2.74 5.58 15.06
C LEU A 68 -2.47 6.87 15.84
N GLY A 69 -3.43 7.79 15.94
CA GLY A 69 -3.21 9.12 16.52
C GLY A 69 -2.12 9.91 15.79
N LEU A 70 -2.05 9.78 14.46
CA LEU A 70 -0.98 10.36 13.66
C LEU A 70 -1.03 11.90 13.73
N SER A 71 0.08 12.51 14.16
CA SER A 71 0.20 13.97 14.21
C SER A 71 0.22 14.58 12.82
N ALA A 72 -0.56 15.66 12.61
CA ALA A 72 -0.52 16.46 11.39
C ALA A 72 0.87 17.07 11.12
N GLU A 73 1.66 17.30 12.17
CA GLU A 73 3.02 17.86 12.06
C GLU A 73 4.09 16.83 11.72
N SER A 74 3.75 15.54 11.77
CA SER A 74 4.68 14.47 11.38
C SER A 74 4.94 14.50 9.86
N PRO A 75 6.07 13.95 9.37
CA PRO A 75 6.33 13.86 7.93
C PRO A 75 5.19 13.21 7.15
N VAL A 76 4.61 12.13 7.71
CA VAL A 76 3.45 11.46 7.10
C VAL A 76 2.21 12.36 7.17
N GLY A 77 1.94 13.03 8.30
CA GLY A 77 0.82 13.95 8.43
C GLY A 77 0.84 15.09 7.40
N LYS A 78 2.00 15.74 7.23
CA LYS A 78 2.22 16.79 6.22
C LYS A 78 2.05 16.28 4.79
N PHE A 79 2.53 15.06 4.54
CA PHE A 79 2.33 14.42 3.25
C PHE A 79 0.86 14.10 2.97
N LEU A 80 0.11 13.61 3.96
CA LEU A 80 -1.34 13.37 3.83
C LEU A 80 -2.11 14.65 3.53
N ASP A 81 -1.74 15.77 4.14
CA ASP A 81 -2.33 17.08 3.82
C ASP A 81 -2.01 17.49 2.37
N THR A 82 -0.76 17.26 1.93
CA THR A 82 -0.30 17.56 0.56
C THR A 82 -1.05 16.78 -0.52
N ILE A 83 -1.50 15.55 -0.23
CA ILE A 83 -2.21 14.70 -1.19
C ILE A 83 -3.74 14.77 -1.05
N LYS A 84 -4.25 15.55 -0.10
CA LYS A 84 -5.68 15.66 0.14
C LYS A 84 -6.42 16.16 -1.09
N GLY A 85 -7.40 15.39 -1.56
CA GLY A 85 -8.20 15.71 -2.75
C GLY A 85 -7.48 15.49 -4.09
N LYS A 86 -6.24 14.99 -4.08
CA LYS A 86 -5.52 14.62 -5.31
C LYS A 86 -5.98 13.27 -5.84
N SER A 87 -5.82 13.06 -7.14
CA SER A 87 -5.98 11.73 -7.75
C SER A 87 -4.91 10.77 -7.21
N PRO A 88 -5.10 9.43 -7.27
CA PRO A 88 -4.05 8.48 -6.90
C PRO A 88 -2.74 8.65 -7.67
N GLN A 89 -2.83 9.11 -8.91
CA GLN A 89 -1.71 9.44 -9.77
C GLN A 89 -0.94 10.65 -9.21
N ASP A 90 -1.63 11.76 -8.97
CA ASP A 90 -1.00 12.99 -8.43
C ASP A 90 -0.50 12.80 -6.99
N ALA A 91 -1.19 11.99 -6.19
CA ALA A 91 -0.73 11.59 -4.86
C ALA A 91 0.55 10.75 -4.91
N GLY A 92 0.65 9.84 -5.88
CA GLY A 92 1.86 9.07 -6.14
C GLY A 92 3.02 9.94 -6.62
N LEU A 93 2.75 10.92 -7.50
CA LEU A 93 3.76 11.87 -7.97
C LEU A 93 4.26 12.80 -6.86
N ALA A 94 3.38 13.22 -5.94
CA ALA A 94 3.78 14.04 -4.79
C ALA A 94 4.81 13.34 -3.88
N LEU A 95 4.89 12.01 -3.91
CA LEU A 95 5.92 11.27 -3.15
C LEU A 95 7.33 11.55 -3.67
N VAL A 96 7.49 11.91 -4.95
CA VAL A 96 8.79 12.25 -5.54
C VAL A 96 9.44 13.42 -4.79
N ASP A 97 8.64 14.43 -4.42
CA ASP A 97 9.12 15.64 -3.76
C ASP A 97 9.14 15.53 -2.22
N ALA A 98 8.74 14.40 -1.64
CA ALA A 98 8.64 14.21 -0.20
C ALA A 98 9.99 13.81 0.44
N THR A 99 10.92 14.76 0.51
CA THR A 99 12.31 14.55 0.98
C THR A 99 12.38 13.88 2.35
N ASP A 100 11.53 14.28 3.30
CA ASP A 100 11.53 13.72 4.66
C ASP A 100 11.21 12.22 4.65
N LEU A 101 10.31 11.79 3.77
CA LEU A 101 9.93 10.37 3.62
C LEU A 101 11.05 9.59 2.94
N HIS A 102 11.72 10.17 1.95
CA HIS A 102 12.89 9.56 1.30
C HIS A 102 14.02 9.35 2.29
N SER A 103 14.38 10.36 3.08
CA SER A 103 15.42 10.25 4.09
C SER A 103 15.11 9.19 5.16
N ALA A 104 13.85 9.11 5.61
CA ALA A 104 13.42 8.07 6.55
C ALA A 104 13.47 6.66 5.92
N SER A 105 13.10 6.53 4.64
CA SER A 105 13.16 5.28 3.89
C SER A 105 14.60 4.80 3.73
N GLU A 106 15.51 5.70 3.35
CA GLU A 106 16.93 5.38 3.16
C GLU A 106 17.60 4.96 4.47
N ALA A 107 17.34 5.69 5.57
CA ALA A 107 17.82 5.32 6.90
C ALA A 107 17.31 3.93 7.33
N SER A 108 16.05 3.62 7.00
CA SER A 108 15.44 2.32 7.32
C SER A 108 16.05 1.18 6.50
N ALA A 109 16.37 1.42 5.22
CA ALA A 109 16.99 0.42 4.34
C ALA A 109 18.38 0.00 4.84
N GLN A 110 19.12 0.89 5.52
CA GLN A 110 20.43 0.59 6.10
C GLN A 110 20.35 -0.18 7.43
N GLY A 111 19.17 -0.23 8.06
CA GLY A 111 18.98 -0.85 9.38
C GLY A 111 18.64 -2.33 9.38
N GLY A 112 18.52 -2.96 8.19
CA GLY A 112 18.18 -4.37 8.04
C GLY A 112 19.30 -5.33 8.46
N GLN A 113 18.97 -6.61 8.66
CA GLN A 113 19.95 -7.68 8.93
C GLN A 113 20.80 -8.03 7.70
N THR A 114 20.37 -7.61 6.51
CA THR A 114 21.07 -7.78 5.24
C THR A 114 21.53 -6.42 4.74
N SER A 115 22.65 -6.38 4.01
CA SER A 115 23.05 -5.17 3.29
C SER A 115 21.97 -4.76 2.29
N ALA A 116 21.70 -3.46 2.20
CA ALA A 116 20.81 -2.93 1.17
C ALA A 116 21.39 -3.26 -0.22
N PRO A 117 20.57 -3.76 -1.16
CA PRO A 117 21.01 -3.96 -2.53
C PRO A 117 21.39 -2.62 -3.18
N GLN A 118 22.12 -2.67 -4.29
CA GLN A 118 22.36 -1.47 -5.10
C GLN A 118 21.02 -0.88 -5.57
N ALA A 119 20.97 0.45 -5.75
CA ALA A 119 19.73 1.14 -6.11
C ALA A 119 19.14 0.69 -7.46
N ASP A 120 19.98 0.17 -8.35
CA ASP A 120 19.67 -0.33 -9.69
C ASP A 120 19.55 -1.87 -9.75
N ALA A 121 19.64 -2.57 -8.61
CA ALA A 121 19.48 -4.01 -8.58
C ALA A 121 18.07 -4.40 -9.07
N ASP A 122 18.01 -5.41 -9.92
CA ASP A 122 16.76 -6.02 -10.36
C ASP A 122 16.19 -6.83 -9.20
N VAL A 123 15.08 -6.36 -8.63
CA VAL A 123 14.45 -6.96 -7.45
C VAL A 123 13.07 -7.45 -7.86
N ASP A 124 12.89 -8.77 -7.89
CA ASP A 124 11.60 -9.41 -8.20
C ASP A 124 10.60 -9.36 -7.04
N ALA A 125 11.03 -8.91 -5.86
CA ALA A 125 10.19 -8.85 -4.66
C ALA A 125 9.36 -7.56 -4.60
N HIS A 126 8.07 -7.68 -4.31
CA HIS A 126 7.12 -6.57 -4.29
C HIS A 126 6.32 -6.52 -2.99
N PHE A 127 6.15 -5.31 -2.45
CA PHE A 127 5.35 -5.05 -1.26
C PHE A 127 3.96 -4.53 -1.63
N ILE A 128 2.93 -5.06 -0.98
CA ILE A 128 1.56 -4.55 -1.02
C ILE A 128 0.98 -4.43 0.38
N CYS A 129 -0.09 -3.66 0.53
CA CYS A 129 -0.77 -3.46 1.81
C CYS A 129 -2.23 -3.90 1.73
N PHE A 130 -2.71 -4.58 2.76
CA PHE A 130 -4.14 -4.83 3.00
C PHE A 130 -4.61 -4.00 4.17
N VAL A 131 -5.73 -3.29 4.01
CA VAL A 131 -6.38 -2.49 5.06
C VAL A 131 -7.87 -2.75 5.09
N GLU A 132 -8.49 -2.51 6.24
CA GLU A 132 -9.95 -2.42 6.34
C GLU A 132 -10.39 -0.97 6.15
N LYS A 133 -11.37 -0.73 5.29
CA LYS A 133 -12.05 0.57 5.22
C LYS A 133 -13.55 0.37 5.04
N ASP A 134 -14.34 1.03 5.89
CA ASP A 134 -15.80 0.91 5.91
C ASP A 134 -16.30 -0.57 5.91
N GLY A 135 -15.59 -1.44 6.64
CA GLY A 135 -15.90 -2.87 6.79
C GLY A 135 -15.48 -3.78 5.63
N GLU A 136 -14.81 -3.24 4.61
CA GLU A 136 -14.33 -3.98 3.44
C GLU A 136 -12.80 -4.08 3.42
N LEU A 137 -12.30 -5.21 2.92
CA LEU A 137 -10.88 -5.50 2.73
C LEU A 137 -10.41 -4.87 1.42
N PHE A 138 -9.43 -3.97 1.50
CA PHE A 138 -8.79 -3.38 0.34
C PHE A 138 -7.34 -3.84 0.21
N GLU A 139 -6.98 -4.33 -0.96
CA GLU A 139 -5.60 -4.51 -1.39
C GLU A 139 -5.10 -3.25 -2.10
N LEU A 140 -4.01 -2.71 -1.60
CA LEU A 140 -3.37 -1.50 -2.06
C LEU A 140 -1.98 -1.86 -2.61
N ASP A 141 -1.93 -1.96 -3.94
CA ASP A 141 -0.71 -2.19 -4.71
C ASP A 141 -0.49 -1.00 -5.64
N GLY A 142 0.53 -0.18 -5.38
CA GLY A 142 0.83 1.00 -6.21
C GLY A 142 1.09 0.69 -7.70
N ASN A 143 1.41 -0.55 -8.04
CA ASN A 143 1.58 -1.02 -9.42
C ASN A 143 0.27 -1.43 -10.10
N LYS A 144 -0.86 -1.56 -9.38
CA LYS A 144 -2.19 -1.83 -9.97
C LYS A 144 -2.83 -0.55 -10.49
N ALA A 145 -3.80 -0.68 -11.40
CA ALA A 145 -4.52 0.47 -11.95
C ALA A 145 -5.34 1.20 -10.87
N PHE A 146 -5.87 0.44 -9.92
CA PHE A 146 -6.75 0.88 -8.84
C PHE A 146 -6.61 -0.08 -7.63
N PRO A 147 -7.04 0.33 -6.43
CA PRO A 147 -7.14 -0.58 -5.29
C PRO A 147 -8.11 -1.73 -5.61
N ILE A 148 -7.97 -2.87 -4.95
CA ILE A 148 -8.86 -4.02 -5.15
C ILE A 148 -9.69 -4.26 -3.90
N ASN A 149 -11.00 -4.22 -4.06
CA ASN A 149 -11.94 -4.62 -3.01
C ASN A 149 -12.12 -6.14 -3.00
N HIS A 150 -11.76 -6.77 -1.88
CA HIS A 150 -11.90 -8.21 -1.65
C HIS A 150 -13.16 -8.58 -0.84
N GLY A 151 -14.05 -7.61 -0.62
CA GLY A 151 -15.31 -7.78 0.09
C GLY A 151 -15.18 -7.61 1.61
N PRO A 152 -16.21 -8.01 2.38
CA PRO A 152 -16.28 -7.74 3.81
C PRO A 152 -15.15 -8.41 4.62
N THR A 153 -14.57 -7.70 5.58
CA THR A 153 -13.59 -8.29 6.52
C THR A 153 -14.26 -9.18 7.58
N GLY A 154 -15.53 -8.92 7.88
CA GLY A 154 -16.24 -9.57 8.97
C GLY A 154 -15.68 -9.24 10.36
N GLY A 155 -14.96 -8.12 10.49
CA GLY A 155 -14.29 -7.72 11.73
C GLY A 155 -12.97 -8.47 12.01
N ASP A 156 -12.48 -9.28 11.07
CA ASP A 156 -11.18 -9.96 11.15
C ASP A 156 -10.33 -9.65 9.92
N LEU A 157 -9.67 -8.49 9.94
CA LEU A 157 -8.75 -8.04 8.89
C LEU A 157 -7.68 -9.10 8.58
N LEU A 158 -7.06 -9.68 9.60
CA LEU A 158 -5.97 -10.65 9.38
C LEU A 158 -6.50 -11.94 8.76
N GLY A 159 -7.61 -12.47 9.25
CA GLY A 159 -8.24 -13.65 8.67
C GLY A 159 -8.68 -13.43 7.22
N ALA A 160 -9.27 -12.28 6.91
CA ALA A 160 -9.68 -11.91 5.56
C ALA A 160 -8.48 -11.75 4.61
N ALA A 161 -7.42 -11.06 5.04
CA ALA A 161 -6.19 -10.92 4.27
C ALA A 161 -5.52 -12.29 4.04
N CYS A 162 -5.39 -13.13 5.07
CA CYS A 162 -4.82 -14.47 4.93
C CYS A 162 -5.61 -15.39 4.00
N LYS A 163 -6.94 -15.23 3.89
CA LYS A 163 -7.75 -15.97 2.89
C LYS A 163 -7.49 -15.50 1.47
N THR A 164 -7.27 -14.20 1.29
CA THR A 164 -6.97 -13.57 -0.01
C THR A 164 -5.57 -13.93 -0.52
N ILE A 165 -4.61 -14.10 0.40
CA ILE A 165 -3.21 -14.42 0.09
C ILE A 165 -3.02 -15.90 -0.31
N LYS A 166 -3.93 -16.78 0.11
CA LYS A 166 -3.87 -18.23 -0.16
C LYS A 166 -4.39 -18.57 -1.54
#